data_AF-A0A948FKW8-F1
#
_entry.id   AF-A0A948FKW8-F1
#
_cell.length_a   1.000
_cell.length_b   1.000
_cell.length_c   1.000
_cell.angle_alpha   90.00
_cell.angle_beta   90.00
_cell.angle_gamma   90.00
#
_symmetry.space_group_name_H-M   'P 1'
#
loop_
_entity.id
_entity.type
_entity.pdbx_description
1 polymer ?
#
loop_
_entity_poly.entity_id
_entity_poly.type
_entity_poly.pdbx_seq_one_letter_code
_entity_poly.pdbx_strand_id
1 'polypeptide(L)'
;MLRIFSLFALITMVFSCLPGNTMATPKERYDEVTQTCRFLDFYNSGWVSEGSKIFTQSCKNCHFQGNDKGAPFLYSESKTMKGWNRVFATRYPACAASGAWDGISKEDLIKVNDYLFRNAANTYDANDADDCG
;
A
#
# COMPACT_ATOMS: atom_id res chain seq x y z
N MET A 1 -14.71 -75.11 2.49
CA MET A 1 -13.77 -74.20 1.78
C MET A 1 -14.24 -72.77 2.02
N LEU A 2 -13.53 -72.02 2.87
CA LEU A 2 -13.89 -70.66 3.28
C LEU A 2 -13.00 -69.69 2.48
N ARG A 3 -13.58 -68.82 1.63
CA ARG A 3 -12.84 -67.77 0.92
C ARG A 3 -13.16 -66.42 1.56
N ILE A 4 -12.24 -65.98 2.42
CA ILE A 4 -12.20 -64.62 2.96
C ILE A 4 -11.56 -63.74 1.86
N PHE A 5 -12.36 -62.91 1.21
CA PHE A 5 -11.84 -61.84 0.36
C PHE A 5 -11.71 -60.58 1.20
N SER A 6 -10.49 -60.31 1.65
CA SER A 6 -10.08 -59.02 2.22
C SER A 6 -10.23 -57.92 1.17
N LEU A 7 -11.22 -57.06 1.32
CA LEU A 7 -11.31 -55.80 0.60
C LEU A 7 -10.52 -54.74 1.37
N PHE A 8 -9.31 -54.47 0.90
CA PHE A 8 -8.51 -53.32 1.30
C PHE A 8 -9.25 -52.03 0.92
N ALA A 9 -9.62 -51.23 1.91
CA ALA A 9 -10.16 -49.90 1.72
C ALA A 9 -9.07 -48.99 1.13
N LEU A 10 -9.24 -48.60 -0.13
CA LEU A 10 -8.39 -47.64 -0.82
C LEU A 10 -8.71 -46.24 -0.24
N ILE A 11 -7.88 -45.73 0.65
CA ILE A 11 -7.98 -44.36 1.17
C ILE A 11 -7.48 -43.43 0.06
N THR A 12 -8.42 -42.86 -0.72
CA THR A 12 -8.15 -41.76 -1.64
C THR A 12 -7.89 -40.51 -0.82
N MET A 13 -6.61 -40.17 -0.65
CA MET A 13 -6.16 -38.92 -0.05
C MET A 13 -6.48 -37.79 -1.03
N VAL A 14 -7.66 -37.18 -0.88
CA VAL A 14 -8.05 -35.98 -1.61
C VAL A 14 -7.18 -34.84 -1.08
N PHE A 15 -6.10 -34.53 -1.79
CA PHE A 15 -5.28 -33.35 -1.56
C PHE A 15 -6.09 -32.14 -2.00
N SER A 16 -6.86 -31.57 -1.06
CA SER A 16 -7.59 -30.32 -1.24
C SER A 16 -6.59 -29.20 -1.46
N CYS A 17 -6.31 -28.88 -2.74
CA CYS A 17 -5.58 -27.68 -3.12
C CYS A 17 -6.48 -26.49 -2.76
N LEU A 18 -6.32 -25.93 -1.55
CA LEU A 18 -6.98 -24.69 -1.19
C LEU A 18 -6.48 -23.62 -2.17
N PRO A 19 -7.38 -22.89 -2.86
CA PRO A 19 -6.95 -21.76 -3.67
C PRO A 19 -6.28 -20.75 -2.74
N GLY A 20 -4.99 -20.50 -2.96
CA GLY A 20 -4.32 -19.39 -2.31
C GLY A 20 -5.00 -18.10 -2.74
N ASN A 21 -5.54 -17.34 -1.79
CA ASN A 21 -6.03 -16.00 -2.04
C ASN A 21 -4.86 -15.19 -2.57
N THR A 22 -4.83 -14.94 -3.88
CA THR A 22 -3.89 -13.99 -4.47
C THR A 22 -4.24 -12.62 -3.92
N MET A 23 -3.44 -12.10 -3.00
CA MET A 23 -3.62 -10.76 -2.47
C MET A 23 -3.40 -9.76 -3.61
N ALA A 24 -4.47 -9.13 -4.07
CA ALA A 24 -4.38 -8.07 -5.07
C ALA A 24 -3.69 -6.87 -4.41
N THR A 25 -2.51 -6.50 -4.89
CA THR A 25 -1.92 -5.19 -4.60
C THR A 25 -2.54 -4.18 -5.57
N PRO A 26 -2.77 -2.94 -5.14
CA PRO A 26 -3.34 -1.93 -6.01
C PRO A 26 -2.40 -1.66 -7.19
N LYS A 27 -2.94 -1.77 -8.40
CA LYS A 27 -2.31 -1.45 -9.67
C LYS A 27 -2.63 -0.04 -10.11
N GLU A 28 -3.64 0.60 -9.54
CA GLU A 28 -3.98 1.98 -9.85
C GLU A 28 -4.57 2.74 -8.66
N ARG A 29 -4.59 4.07 -8.77
CA ARG A 29 -5.30 4.95 -7.84
C ARG A 29 -5.81 6.20 -8.54
N TYR A 30 -6.96 6.70 -8.09
CA TYR A 30 -7.34 8.08 -8.37
C TYR A 30 -6.47 9.06 -7.60
N ASP A 31 -5.95 10.09 -8.27
CA ASP A 31 -5.28 11.22 -7.63
C ASP A 31 -6.20 12.43 -7.56
N GLU A 32 -6.67 12.76 -6.35
CA GLU A 32 -7.56 13.89 -6.10
C GLU A 32 -6.91 15.25 -6.41
N VAL A 33 -5.58 15.37 -6.36
CA VAL A 33 -4.86 16.63 -6.60
C VAL A 33 -4.75 16.93 -8.09
N THR A 34 -4.51 15.90 -8.91
CA THR A 34 -4.38 16.06 -10.37
C THR A 34 -5.63 15.69 -11.14
N GLN A 35 -6.61 15.06 -10.49
CA GLN A 35 -7.84 14.54 -11.10
C GLN A 35 -7.54 13.52 -12.21
N THR A 36 -6.56 12.64 -11.98
CA THR A 36 -6.10 11.64 -12.96
C THR A 36 -6.00 10.25 -12.35
N CYS A 37 -6.26 9.22 -13.17
CA CYS A 37 -5.93 7.84 -12.83
C CYS A 37 -4.42 7.61 -12.93
N ARG A 38 -3.83 7.03 -11.90
CA ARG A 38 -2.39 6.78 -11.76
C ARG A 38 -2.15 5.27 -11.80
N PHE A 39 -1.33 4.80 -12.74
CA PHE A 39 -0.94 3.40 -12.82
C PHE A 39 0.31 3.12 -11.97
N LEU A 40 0.20 2.18 -11.04
CA LEU A 40 1.21 1.76 -10.06
C LEU A 40 1.92 0.46 -10.48
N ASP A 41 1.96 0.18 -11.79
CA ASP A 41 2.47 -1.06 -12.33
C ASP A 41 4.00 -1.24 -12.15
N PHE A 42 4.49 -2.43 -12.54
CA PHE A 42 5.90 -2.78 -12.44
C PHE A 42 6.81 -1.90 -13.31
N TYR A 43 6.31 -1.37 -14.43
CA TYR A 43 7.06 -0.47 -15.30
C TYR A 43 7.28 0.89 -14.63
N ASN A 44 6.40 1.28 -13.71
CA ASN A 44 6.55 2.44 -12.83
C ASN A 44 7.19 2.11 -11.46
N SER A 45 7.85 0.95 -11.30
CA SER A 45 8.56 0.58 -10.06
C SER A 45 9.61 1.61 -9.62
N GLY A 46 10.17 2.37 -10.57
CA GLY A 46 11.02 3.53 -10.29
C GLY A 46 10.33 4.56 -9.41
N TRP A 47 9.05 4.86 -9.65
CA TRP A 47 8.30 5.90 -8.94
C TRP A 47 7.99 5.51 -7.51
N VAL A 48 7.64 4.25 -7.26
CA VAL A 48 7.44 3.73 -5.89
C VAL A 48 8.77 3.71 -5.12
N SER A 49 9.87 3.35 -5.80
CA SER A 49 11.20 3.38 -5.20
C SER A 49 11.70 4.81 -4.91
N GLU A 50 11.41 5.76 -5.80
CA GLU A 50 11.70 7.18 -5.64
C GLU A 50 10.85 7.79 -4.53
N GLY A 51 9.55 7.48 -4.51
CA GLY A 51 8.63 7.89 -3.45
C GLY A 51 9.08 7.42 -2.07
N SER A 52 9.58 6.19 -1.96
CA SER A 52 10.17 5.66 -0.71
C SER A 52 11.42 6.45 -0.26
N LYS A 53 12.29 6.83 -1.21
CA LYS A 53 13.46 7.67 -0.92
C LYS A 53 13.03 9.06 -0.44
N ILE A 54 12.11 9.70 -1.15
CA ILE A 54 11.62 11.04 -0.79
C ILE A 54 10.88 11.00 0.56
N PHE A 55 10.08 9.97 0.82
CA PHE A 55 9.43 9.74 2.12
C PHE A 55 10.45 9.70 3.26
N THR A 56 11.53 8.94 3.08
CA THR A 56 12.61 8.82 4.06
C THR A 56 13.40 10.12 4.22
N GLN A 57 13.66 10.84 3.13
CA GLN A 57 14.47 12.06 3.15
C GLN A 57 13.70 13.30 3.59
N SER A 58 12.38 13.33 3.43
CA SER A 58 11.56 14.52 3.65
C SER A 58 10.55 14.32 4.78
N CYS A 59 9.70 13.31 4.70
CA CYS A 59 8.64 13.10 5.69
C CYS A 59 9.22 12.65 7.04
N LYS A 60 10.20 11.73 7.01
CA LYS A 60 10.83 11.23 8.23
C LYS A 60 11.70 12.26 8.94
N ASN A 61 12.08 13.39 8.33
CA ASN A 61 12.76 14.49 9.05
C ASN A 61 11.87 15.14 10.12
N CYS A 62 10.55 15.04 9.97
CA CYS A 62 9.61 15.41 11.02
C CYS A 62 9.14 14.17 11.79
N HIS A 63 8.92 13.06 11.11
CA HIS A 63 8.29 11.87 11.66
C HIS A 63 9.27 10.74 12.06
N PHE A 64 10.34 11.06 12.77
CA PHE A 64 11.30 10.08 13.30
C PHE A 64 11.09 9.82 14.80
N GLN A 65 11.59 8.69 15.29
CA GLN A 65 11.41 8.29 16.69
C GLN A 65 12.21 9.21 17.60
N GLY A 66 11.56 9.78 18.62
CA GLY A 66 12.22 10.71 19.55
C GLY A 66 12.41 12.13 19.01
N ASN A 67 11.69 12.53 17.96
CA ASN A 67 11.68 13.93 17.52
C ASN A 67 11.06 14.85 18.59
N ASP A 68 11.49 16.12 18.58
CA ASP A 68 11.00 17.22 19.42
C ASP A 68 9.96 18.09 18.71
N LYS A 69 9.58 17.73 17.48
CA LYS A 69 8.66 18.47 16.61
C LYS A 69 7.18 18.18 16.90
N GLY A 70 6.89 17.32 17.88
CA GLY A 70 5.53 16.91 18.25
C GLY A 70 4.84 16.03 17.19
N ALA A 71 5.59 15.52 16.20
CA ALA A 71 5.04 14.69 15.15
C ALA A 71 5.13 13.21 15.55
N PRO A 72 4.06 12.41 15.40
CA PRO A 72 4.13 10.98 15.68
C PRO A 72 5.09 10.29 14.71
N PHE A 73 5.71 9.20 15.13
CA PHE A 73 6.46 8.35 14.22
C PHE A 73 5.55 7.81 13.12
N LEU A 74 6.01 7.86 11.87
CA LEU A 74 5.15 7.60 10.71
C LEU A 74 5.60 6.36 9.95
N TYR A 75 4.79 5.31 9.90
CA TYR A 75 4.99 4.17 9.01
C TYR A 75 4.17 4.35 7.73
N SER A 76 4.52 3.65 6.66
CA SER A 76 3.68 3.57 5.45
C SER A 76 2.29 3.02 5.76
N GLU A 77 2.21 2.06 6.67
CA GLU A 77 0.99 1.37 7.08
C GLU A 77 0.19 2.18 8.11
N SER A 78 0.62 3.39 8.48
CA SER A 78 -0.08 4.21 9.49
C SER A 78 -1.44 4.74 9.04
N LYS A 79 -1.78 4.58 7.75
CA LYS A 79 -3.08 4.97 7.18
C LYS A 79 -3.52 3.95 6.13
N THR A 80 -4.82 3.95 5.83
CA THR A 80 -5.38 3.29 4.65
C THR A 80 -5.02 4.06 3.38
N MET A 81 -5.21 3.43 2.22
CA MET A 81 -5.05 4.01 0.89
C MET A 81 -5.77 5.36 0.76
N LYS A 82 -7.07 5.37 1.09
CA LYS A 82 -7.90 6.59 1.14
C LYS A 82 -7.37 7.62 2.15
N GLY A 83 -6.87 7.16 3.28
CA GLY A 83 -6.27 8.01 4.31
C GLY A 83 -5.04 8.76 3.79
N TRP A 84 -4.18 8.09 3.02
CA TRP A 84 -3.03 8.74 2.38
C TRP A 84 -3.45 9.72 1.29
N ASN A 85 -4.33 9.33 0.37
CA ASN A 85 -4.86 10.26 -0.64
C ASN A 85 -5.39 11.55 -0.02
N ARG A 86 -6.18 11.45 1.05
CA ARG A 86 -6.70 12.62 1.76
C ARG A 86 -5.59 13.50 2.34
N VAL A 87 -4.51 12.93 2.87
CA VAL A 87 -3.37 13.71 3.40
C VAL A 87 -2.79 14.60 2.32
N PHE A 88 -2.56 14.06 1.12
CA PHE A 88 -1.97 14.82 0.01
C PHE A 88 -2.96 15.81 -0.62
N ALA A 89 -4.23 15.42 -0.72
CA ALA A 89 -5.29 16.28 -1.25
C ALA A 89 -5.54 17.52 -0.36
N THR A 90 -5.57 17.33 0.96
CA THR A 90 -5.95 18.39 1.90
C THR A 90 -4.77 19.03 2.61
N ARG A 91 -3.56 18.45 2.52
CA ARG A 91 -2.32 18.91 3.18
C ARG A 91 -2.50 19.20 4.68
N TYR A 92 -3.40 18.46 5.34
CA TYR A 92 -3.80 18.74 6.72
C TYR A 92 -2.73 18.52 7.80
N PRO A 93 -1.72 17.62 7.66
CA PRO A 93 -0.71 17.46 8.72
C PRO A 93 0.08 18.75 8.95
N ALA A 94 0.38 19.05 10.22
CA ALA A 94 1.04 20.31 10.61
C ALA A 94 2.31 20.59 9.80
N CYS A 95 3.16 19.58 9.56
CA CYS A 95 4.38 19.75 8.76
C CYS A 95 4.09 20.11 7.29
N ALA A 96 3.03 19.55 6.71
CA ALA A 96 2.61 19.88 5.35
C ALA A 96 2.03 21.31 5.29
N ALA A 97 1.25 21.70 6.30
CA ALA A 97 0.64 23.02 6.43
C ALA A 97 1.66 24.12 6.77
N SER A 98 2.74 23.79 7.48
CA SER A 98 3.81 24.72 7.87
C SER A 98 4.87 24.91 6.77
N GLY A 99 4.58 24.51 5.53
CA GLY A 99 5.46 24.71 4.38
C GLY A 99 6.61 23.71 4.23
N ALA A 100 6.70 22.64 5.04
CA ALA A 100 7.78 21.64 4.88
C ALA A 100 7.71 20.91 3.53
N TRP A 101 6.57 20.99 2.84
CA TRP A 101 6.36 20.43 1.50
C TRP A 101 6.67 21.43 0.37
N ASP A 102 6.90 22.70 0.66
CA ASP A 102 7.06 23.73 -0.38
C ASP A 102 8.41 23.63 -1.10
N GLY A 103 9.38 22.93 -0.50
CA GLY A 103 10.64 22.55 -1.14
C GLY A 103 10.57 21.25 -1.95
N ILE A 104 9.42 20.58 -1.98
CA ILE A 104 9.23 19.31 -2.70
C ILE A 104 8.40 19.60 -3.96
N SER A 105 8.85 19.09 -5.10
CA SER A 105 8.10 19.29 -6.35
C SER A 105 6.73 18.59 -6.27
N LYS A 106 5.75 19.10 -7.04
CA LYS A 106 4.43 18.47 -7.12
C LYS A 106 4.53 17.00 -7.55
N GLU A 107 5.41 16.73 -8.51
CA GLU A 107 5.67 15.38 -9.03
C GLU A 107 6.24 14.45 -7.95
N ASP A 108 7.19 14.96 -7.15
CA ASP A 108 7.76 14.19 -6.05
C ASP A 108 6.74 13.91 -4.94
N LEU A 109 5.87 14.87 -4.62
CA LEU A 109 4.76 14.65 -3.69
C LEU A 109 3.80 13.57 -4.20
N ILE A 110 3.51 13.54 -5.51
CA ILE A 110 2.69 12.49 -6.14
C ILE A 110 3.37 11.12 -5.99
N LYS A 111 4.68 11.03 -6.25
CA LYS A 111 5.45 9.77 -6.08
C LYS A 111 5.46 9.30 -4.63
N VAL A 112 5.57 10.22 -3.66
CA VAL A 112 5.45 9.86 -2.24
C VAL A 112 4.06 9.31 -1.95
N ASN A 113 3.00 9.91 -2.47
CA ASN A 113 1.64 9.40 -2.30
C ASN A 113 1.46 8.03 -2.97
N ASP A 114 2.00 7.80 -4.17
CA ASP A 114 2.00 6.49 -4.84
C ASP A 114 2.65 5.41 -3.95
N TYR A 115 3.81 5.72 -3.38
CA TYR A 115 4.49 4.83 -2.44
C TYR A 115 3.65 4.53 -1.21
N LEU A 116 3.10 5.56 -0.56
CA LEU A 116 2.33 5.40 0.68
C LEU A 116 0.98 4.70 0.45
N PHE A 117 0.32 4.97 -0.67
CA PHE A 117 -0.90 4.29 -1.09
C PHE A 117 -0.64 2.79 -1.27
N ARG A 118 0.39 2.42 -2.04
CA ARG A 118 0.73 1.01 -2.30
C ARG A 118 1.18 0.24 -1.05
N ASN A 119 1.65 0.93 -0.03
CA ASN A 119 2.12 0.33 1.22
C ASN A 119 1.21 0.69 2.41
N ALA A 120 -0.05 1.04 2.13
CA ALA A 120 -1.03 1.38 3.15
C ALA A 120 -1.47 0.15 3.96
N ALA A 121 -2.12 0.40 5.10
CA ALA A 121 -2.61 -0.64 6.01
C ALA A 121 -3.53 -1.69 5.34
N ASN A 122 -4.31 -1.26 4.36
CA ASN A 122 -5.33 -2.04 3.65
C ASN A 122 -4.89 -2.40 2.22
N THR A 123 -3.59 -2.37 1.90
CA THR A 123 -3.10 -2.63 0.53
C THR A 123 -3.48 -4.01 -0.04
N TYR A 124 -3.84 -4.96 0.83
CA TYR A 124 -4.26 -6.30 0.44
C TYR A 124 -5.78 -6.56 0.64
N ASP A 125 -6.56 -5.52 0.97
CA ASP A 125 -8.01 -5.63 1.09
C ASP A 125 -8.63 -5.61 -0.31
N ALA A 126 -9.25 -6.73 -0.70
CA ALA A 126 -9.87 -6.87 -2.01
C ALA A 126 -11.07 -5.93 -2.24
N ASN A 127 -11.66 -5.35 -1.18
CA ASN A 127 -12.75 -4.38 -1.32
C ASN A 127 -12.25 -2.94 -1.53
N ASP A 128 -10.96 -2.70 -1.30
CA ASP A 128 -10.34 -1.38 -1.42
C ASP A 128 -9.32 -1.32 -2.59
N ALA A 129 -9.16 -2.43 -3.33
CA ALA A 129 -8.20 -2.56 -4.42
C ALA A 129 -8.75 -1.96 -5.72
N ASP A 130 -7.97 -1.06 -6.32
CA ASP A 130 -8.14 -0.45 -7.65
C ASP A 130 -9.48 0.28 -7.87
N ASP A 131 -9.45 1.60 -7.59
CA ASP A 131 -10.57 2.50 -7.89
C ASP A 131 -10.03 3.82 -8.49
N CYS A 132 -10.38 4.05 -9.75
CA CYS A 132 -10.18 5.31 -10.47
C CYS A 132 -11.51 6.07 -10.71
N GLY A 133 -12.59 5.67 -10.04
CA GLY A 133 -13.96 6.13 -10.24
C GLY A 133 -14.83 5.10 -10.95
#